data_AF-A0A0Q9W1L2-F1
#
_entry.id   AF-A0A0Q9W1L2-F1
#
_cell.length_a   1.000
_cell.length_b   1.000
_cell.length_c   1.000
_cell.angle_alpha   90.00
_cell.angle_beta   90.00
_cell.angle_gamma   90.00
#
_symmetry.space_group_name_H-M   'P 1'
#
loop_
_entity.id
_entity.type
_entity.pdbx_description
1 polymer ?
#
loop_
_entity_poly.entity_id
_entity_poly.type
_entity_poly.pdbx_seq_one_letter_code
_entity_poly.pdbx_strand_id
1 'polypeptide(L)' 'MKPSTLILRLRSIWIMSSWLRHEALAAAAMVVRRREQNLKRLEYEQKLEAEVGQVGVDSEGKLRIVRVMDDYIIPAECGF' A
#
# COMPACT_ATOMS: atom_id res chain seq x y z
N MET A 1 2.79 -20.23 -53.53
CA MET A 1 4.16 -20.40 -52.98
C MET A 1 4.05 -20.82 -51.52
N LYS A 2 4.71 -21.90 -51.09
CA LYS A 2 4.67 -22.34 -49.69
C LYS A 2 5.50 -21.36 -48.85
N PRO A 3 5.00 -20.85 -47.72
CA PRO A 3 5.79 -19.97 -46.87
C PRO A 3 7.06 -20.71 -46.43
N SER A 4 8.21 -20.04 -46.51
CA SER A 4 9.46 -20.64 -46.07
C SER A 4 9.36 -20.97 -44.58
N THR A 5 9.98 -22.07 -44.18
CA THR A 5 10.03 -22.53 -42.78
C THR A 5 10.54 -21.45 -41.85
N LEU A 6 11.42 -20.58 -42.34
CA LEU A 6 11.96 -19.43 -41.60
C LEU A 6 10.88 -18.39 -41.25
N ILE A 7 9.98 -18.05 -42.18
CA ILE A 7 8.88 -17.10 -41.94
C ILE A 7 7.91 -17.66 -40.89
N LEU A 8 7.62 -18.96 -40.95
CA LEU A 8 6.79 -19.64 -39.95
C LEU A 8 7.41 -19.58 -38.54
N ARG A 9 8.73 -19.78 -38.43
CA ARG A 9 9.44 -19.69 -37.15
C ARG A 9 9.48 -18.26 -36.61
N LEU A 10 9.75 -17.27 -37.46
CA LEU A 10 9.71 -15.86 -37.06
C LEU A 10 8.32 -15.45 -36.53
N ARG A 11 7.24 -15.89 -37.19
CA ARG A 11 5.88 -15.63 -36.72
C ARG A 11 5.63 -16.28 -35.36
N SER A 12 6.07 -17.52 -35.15
CA SER A 12 5.91 -18.19 -33.85
C SER A 12 6.67 -17.49 -32.72
N ILE A 13 7.90 -17.05 -32.97
CA ILE A 13 8.70 -16.28 -32.00
C ILE A 13 8.02 -14.95 -31.69
N TRP A 14 7.52 -14.27 -32.72
CA TRP A 14 6.84 -12.99 -32.54
C TRP A 14 5.60 -13.12 -31.67
N ILE A 15 4.75 -14.12 -31.95
CA ILE A 15 3.57 -14.44 -31.14
C ILE A 15 4.00 -14.73 -29.69
N MET A 16 4.92 -15.66 -29.47
CA MET A 16 5.36 -16.01 -28.11
C MET A 16 5.92 -14.79 -27.36
N SER A 17 6.71 -13.95 -28.03
CA SER A 17 7.27 -12.73 -27.43
C SER A 17 6.20 -11.70 -27.06
N SER A 18 5.12 -11.59 -27.84
CA SER A 18 4.02 -10.68 -27.51
C SER A 18 3.24 -11.16 -26.30
N TRP A 19 2.98 -12.47 -26.20
CA TRP A 19 2.32 -13.06 -25.02
C TRP A 19 3.15 -12.87 -23.76
N LEU A 20 4.44 -13.17 -23.80
CA LEU A 20 5.35 -12.97 -22.66
C LEU A 20 5.40 -11.52 -22.18
N ARG A 21 5.36 -10.54 -23.10
CA ARG A 21 5.29 -9.12 -22.72
C ARG A 21 4.00 -8.77 -21.99
N HIS A 22 2.85 -9.32 -22.40
CA HIS A 22 1.58 -9.07 -21.73
C HIS A 22 1.56 -9.69 -20.32
N GLU A 23 2.07 -10.91 -20.19
CA GLU A 23 2.19 -11.56 -18.88
C GLU A 23 3.14 -10.80 -17.96
N ALA A 24 4.28 -10.32 -18.48
CA ALA A 24 5.22 -9.51 -17.70
C ALA A 24 4.60 -8.18 -17.24
N LEU A 25 3.85 -7.50 -18.10
CA LEU A 25 3.13 -6.28 -17.74
C LEU A 25 2.06 -6.54 -16.67
N ALA A 26 1.30 -7.64 -16.80
CA ALA A 26 0.31 -8.03 -15.80
C ALA A 26 0.96 -8.34 -14.44
N ALA A 27 2.09 -9.06 -14.44
CA ALA A 27 2.85 -9.35 -13.24
C ALA A 27 3.39 -8.07 -12.58
N ALA A 28 3.97 -7.15 -13.36
CA ALA A 28 4.46 -5.87 -12.87
C ALA A 28 3.32 -5.03 -12.26
N ALA A 29 2.16 -4.97 -12.92
CA ALA A 29 0.99 -4.25 -12.42
C ALA A 29 0.49 -4.84 -11.08
N MET A 30 0.49 -6.17 -10.92
CA MET A 30 0.13 -6.81 -9.66
C MET A 30 1.11 -6.46 -8.53
N VAL A 31 2.41 -6.41 -8.81
CA VAL A 31 3.43 -6.03 -7.81
C VAL A 31 3.24 -4.58 -7.36
N VAL A 32 3.03 -3.65 -8.31
CA VAL A 32 2.79 -2.24 -8.00
C VAL A 32 1.52 -2.08 -7.18
N ARG A 33 0.40 -2.69 -7.60
CA ARG A 33 -0.87 -2.64 -6.86
C ARG A 33 -0.74 -3.20 -5.45
N ARG A 34 -0.02 -4.31 -5.27
CA ARG A 34 0.24 -4.88 -3.94
C ARG A 34 1.04 -3.92 -3.07
N ARG A 35 2.06 -3.28 -3.64
CA ARG A 35 2.89 -2.28 -2.94
C ARG A 35 2.05 -1.08 -2.49
N GLU A 36 1.22 -0.53 -3.37
CA GLU A 36 0.33 0.58 -3.03
C GLU A 36 -0.69 0.22 -1.95
N GLN A 37 -1.25 -0.99 -2.01
CA GLN A 37 -2.17 -1.48 -0.98
C GLN A 37 -1.48 -1.61 0.38
N ASN A 38 -0.24 -2.11 0.41
CA ASN A 38 0.54 -2.21 1.63
C ASN A 38 0.90 -0.83 2.20
N LEU A 39 1.26 0.14 1.35
CA LEU A 39 1.51 1.52 1.79
C LEU A 39 0.26 2.14 2.42
N LYS A 40 -0.91 1.99 1.78
CA LYS A 40 -2.18 2.47 2.34
C LYS A 40 -2.53 1.80 3.68
N ARG A 41 -2.20 0.51 3.84
CA ARG A 41 -2.39 -0.20 5.12
C ARG A 41 -1.46 0.36 6.19
N LEU A 42 -0.19 0.58 5.89
CA LEU A 42 0.77 1.17 6.82
C LEU A 42 0.35 2.60 7.22
N GLU A 43 -0.10 3.41 6.26
CA GLU A 43 -0.63 4.75 6.57
C GLU A 43 -1.89 4.68 7.44
N TYR A 44 -2.77 3.70 7.22
CA TYR A 44 -3.95 3.50 8.05
C TYR A 44 -3.58 3.02 9.45
N GLU A 45 -2.65 2.08 9.58
CA GLU A 45 -2.13 1.60 10.87
C GLU A 45 -1.46 2.73 11.65
N GLN A 46 -0.63 3.56 11.00
CA GLN A 46 -0.04 4.74 11.63
C GLN A 46 -1.08 5.76 12.09
N LYS A 47 -2.13 5.98 11.29
CA LYS A 47 -3.25 6.84 11.70
C LYS A 47 -4.03 6.24 12.85
N LEU A 48 -4.24 4.92 12.84
CA LEU A 48 -4.91 4.23 13.93
C LEU A 48 -4.06 4.30 15.21
N GLU A 49 -2.74 4.12 15.13
CA GLU A 49 -1.83 4.31 16.27
C GLU A 49 -1.85 5.75 16.78
N ALA A 50 -1.99 6.74 15.90
CA ALA A 50 -2.16 8.15 16.28
C ALA A 50 -3.56 8.45 16.87
N GLU A 51 -4.62 7.79 16.37
CA GLU A 51 -6.02 7.98 16.79
C GLU A 51 -6.40 7.16 18.02
N VAL A 52 -5.71 6.04 18.30
CA VAL A 52 -5.74 5.32 19.60
C VAL A 52 -4.97 6.15 20.65
N GLY A 53 -5.21 7.46 20.62
CA GLY A 53 -4.67 8.46 21.52
C GLY A 53 -4.67 7.91 22.93
N GLN A 54 -3.51 8.03 23.57
CA GLN A 54 -3.25 7.51 24.90
C GLN A 54 -4.45 7.88 25.79
N VAL A 55 -5.10 6.88 26.39
CA VAL A 55 -6.26 7.13 27.24
C VAL A 55 -5.74 7.49 28.62
N GLY A 56 -5.96 8.74 29.01
CA GLY A 56 -5.56 9.28 30.30
C GLY A 56 -6.75 9.34 31.25
N VAL A 57 -6.48 9.21 32.54
CA VAL A 57 -7.49 9.39 33.59
C VAL A 57 -7.34 10.81 34.14
N ASP A 58 -8.40 11.61 34.04
CA ASP A 58 -8.47 12.94 34.65
C ASP A 58 -8.43 12.83 36.19
N SER A 59 -8.14 13.93 36.88
CA SER A 59 -8.18 14.06 38.34
C SER A 59 -9.52 13.65 38.97
N GLU A 60 -10.60 13.66 38.19
CA GLU A 60 -11.95 13.21 38.58
C GLU A 60 -12.22 11.72 38.26
N GLY A 61 -11.23 10.97 37.79
CA GLY A 61 -11.37 9.54 37.47
C GLY A 61 -12.03 9.23 36.12
N LYS A 62 -12.31 10.25 35.28
CA LYS A 62 -12.89 10.06 33.94
C LYS A 62 -11.82 9.73 32.90
N LEU A 63 -12.14 8.77 32.03
CA LEU A 63 -11.32 8.42 30.87
C LEU A 63 -11.46 9.51 29.80
N ARG A 64 -10.33 10.10 29.38
CA ARG A 64 -10.26 11.06 28.27
C ARG A 64 -9.18 10.65 27.27
N ILE A 65 -9.39 11.00 26.00
CA ILE A 65 -8.36 10.88 24.96
C ILE A 65 -7.33 11.97 25.22
N VAL A 66 -6.10 11.60 25.52
CA VAL A 66 -5.00 12.53 25.79
C VAL A 66 -3.86 12.31 24.80
N ARG A 67 -3.09 13.37 24.58
CA ARG A 67 -1.85 13.31 23.81
C ARG A 67 -0.69 13.45 24.80
N VAL A 68 0.14 12.42 24.94
CA VAL A 68 1.37 12.50 25.75
C VAL A 68 2.44 13.15 24.88
N MET A 69 2.88 14.34 25.29
CA MET A 69 4.13 14.94 24.84
C MET A 69 5.23 14.65 25.88
N ASP A 70 6.50 14.75 25.48
CA ASP A 70 7.65 14.28 26.27
C ASP A 70 7.67 14.77 27.74
N ASP A 71 7.05 15.91 28.05
CA ASP A 71 7.01 16.49 29.40
C ASP A 71 5.58 16.74 29.98
N TYR A 72 4.49 16.60 29.21
CA TYR A 72 3.12 16.92 29.67
C TYR A 72 2.03 16.08 28.98
N ILE A 73 0.97 15.77 29.73
CA ILE A 73 -0.26 15.14 29.22
C ILE A 73 -1.30 16.23 28.95
N ILE A 74 -1.68 16.43 27.69
CA ILE A 74 -2.64 17.46 27.29
C ILE A 74 -3.93 16.77 26.77
N PRO A 75 -5.13 17.23 27.16
CA PRO A 75 -6.37 16.76 26.57
C PRO A 75 -6.38 16.99 25.05
N ALA A 76 -6.83 16.01 24.28
CA ALA A 76 -6.87 16.11 22.81
C ALA A 76 -7.72 17.30 22.30
N GLU A 77 -8.62 17.81 23.13
CA GLU A 77 -9.50 18.97 22.85
C GLU A 77 -8.77 20.32 22.84
N CYS A 78 -7.51 20.39 23.29
CA CYS A 78 -6.77 21.67 23.44
C CYS A 78 -5.78 21.99 22.31
N GLY A 79 -5.86 21.32 21.15
CA GLY A 79 -4.99 21.61 20.00
C GLY A 79 -5.68 22.46 18.92
N PHE A 80 -5.38 23.76 18.88
CA PHE A 80 -5.50 24.61 17.69
C PHE A 80 -4.11 24.94 17.17
#